data_AF-A0A935V3H9-F1
#
_entry.id   AF-A0A935V3H9-F1
#
_cell.length_a   1.000
_cell.length_b   1.000
_cell.length_c   1.000
_cell.angle_alpha   90.00
_cell.angle_beta   90.00
_cell.angle_gamma   90.00
#
_symmetry.space_group_name_H-M   'P 1'
#
loop_
_entity.id
_entity.type
_entity.pdbx_description
1 polymer ?
#
loop_
_entity_poly.entity_id
_entity_poly.type
_entity_poly.pdbx_seq_one_letter_code
_entity_poly.pdbx_strand_id
1 'polypeptide(L)'
;MTTTKPPGIVAPWLTERGIDLARVPIDSILLQAVSPDDVKFRSGCSLLRSMSHAGRVEAGVFLLGLLRYYPDDYARLTVIAEALASFPVAATVHALSSELRRVKGSSSTRRYLRRIIDTLEHFPLRLVEEQVEALSTDPQIGVRIRQHLRSMTLRDLDAWPPRRE
;
A
#
# COMPACT_ATOMS: atom_id res chain seq x y z
N MET A 1 32.22 -46.62 -7.68
CA MET A 1 31.81 -45.62 -6.67
C MET A 1 30.98 -44.57 -7.38
N THR A 2 29.66 -44.70 -7.36
CA THR A 2 28.72 -43.74 -7.96
C THR A 2 28.42 -42.64 -6.95
N THR A 3 28.99 -41.47 -7.14
CA THR A 3 28.68 -40.27 -6.38
C THR A 3 27.30 -39.76 -6.78
N THR A 4 26.27 -40.15 -6.05
CA THR A 4 24.94 -39.53 -6.15
C THR A 4 25.05 -38.10 -5.62
N LYS A 5 25.03 -37.13 -6.55
CA LYS A 5 24.84 -35.71 -6.25
C LYS A 5 23.58 -35.58 -5.38
N PRO A 6 23.63 -34.92 -4.20
CA PRO A 6 22.43 -34.73 -3.39
C PRO A 6 21.39 -34.01 -4.25
N PRO A 7 20.09 -34.36 -4.15
CA PRO A 7 19.06 -33.70 -4.93
C PRO A 7 19.19 -32.19 -4.67
N GLY A 8 19.55 -31.45 -5.73
CA GLY A 8 19.71 -30.02 -5.64
C GLY A 8 18.41 -29.45 -5.12
N ILE A 9 18.46 -28.70 -4.02
CA ILE A 9 17.30 -27.98 -3.50
C ILE A 9 16.92 -26.99 -4.61
N VAL A 10 15.98 -27.35 -5.47
CA VAL A 10 15.38 -26.44 -6.43
C VAL A 10 14.60 -25.46 -5.56
N ALA A 11 15.11 -24.23 -5.47
CA ALA A 11 14.50 -23.19 -4.67
C ALA A 11 13.01 -23.08 -5.06
N PRO A 12 12.05 -23.27 -4.13
CA PRO A 12 10.62 -23.37 -4.47
C PRO A 12 10.04 -22.13 -5.15
N TRP A 13 10.73 -21.00 -5.02
CA TRP A 13 10.38 -19.71 -5.62
C TRP A 13 11.01 -19.46 -6.98
N LEU A 14 11.85 -20.36 -7.49
CA LEU A 14 12.45 -20.26 -8.83
C LEU A 14 11.70 -21.18 -9.79
N THR A 15 11.01 -20.58 -10.76
CA THR A 15 10.24 -21.27 -11.80
C THR A 15 10.89 -21.08 -13.16
N GLU A 16 10.48 -21.85 -14.16
CA GLU A 16 10.91 -21.66 -15.56
C GLU A 16 10.57 -20.26 -16.10
N ARG A 17 9.57 -19.59 -15.50
CA ARG A 17 9.14 -18.23 -15.85
C ARG A 17 9.83 -17.14 -15.03
N GLY A 18 10.76 -17.52 -14.14
CA GLY A 18 11.47 -16.60 -13.24
C GLY A 18 11.06 -16.75 -11.78
N ILE A 19 11.19 -15.66 -11.02
CA ILE A 19 10.99 -15.63 -9.57
C ILE A 19 9.49 -15.51 -9.23
N ASP A 20 8.98 -16.47 -8.46
CA ASP A 20 7.64 -16.41 -7.85
C ASP A 20 7.69 -15.68 -6.50
N LEU A 21 7.32 -14.40 -6.52
CA LEU A 21 7.33 -13.52 -5.35
C LEU A 21 6.37 -13.97 -4.24
N ALA A 22 5.36 -14.79 -4.53
CA ALA A 22 4.48 -15.34 -3.50
C ALA A 22 5.21 -16.38 -2.62
N ARG A 23 6.33 -16.95 -3.11
CA ARG A 23 7.05 -18.06 -2.47
C ARG A 23 8.45 -17.70 -1.97
N VAL A 24 9.00 -16.54 -2.36
CA VAL A 24 10.33 -16.08 -1.89
C VAL A 24 10.35 -15.93 -0.36
N PRO A 25 11.41 -16.28 0.38
CA PRO A 25 11.48 -16.02 1.82
C PRO A 25 11.31 -14.53 2.15
N ILE A 26 10.48 -14.20 3.14
CA ILE A 26 10.10 -12.80 3.43
C ILE A 26 10.98 -12.15 4.49
N ASP A 27 11.62 -12.93 5.38
CA ASP A 27 12.25 -12.42 6.61
C ASP A 27 13.28 -11.32 6.36
N SER A 28 14.16 -11.50 5.37
CA SER A 28 15.17 -10.50 5.01
C SER A 28 14.56 -9.21 4.47
N ILE A 29 13.39 -9.29 3.84
CA ILE A 29 12.65 -8.14 3.31
C ILE A 29 11.94 -7.40 4.44
N LEU A 30 11.38 -8.13 5.41
CA LEU A 30 10.82 -7.54 6.63
C LEU A 30 11.88 -6.73 7.38
N LEU A 31 13.09 -7.31 7.55
CA LEU A 31 14.22 -6.63 8.18
C LEU A 31 14.67 -5.38 7.42
N GLN A 32 14.66 -5.42 6.08
CA GLN A 32 14.93 -4.23 5.27
C GLN A 32 13.89 -3.13 5.50
N ALA A 33 12.61 -3.49 5.56
CA ALA A 33 11.50 -2.54 5.72
C ALA A 33 11.41 -1.90 7.13
N VAL A 34 12.17 -2.39 8.11
CA VAL A 34 12.35 -1.74 9.43
C VAL A 34 13.73 -1.11 9.60
N SER A 35 14.59 -1.17 8.59
CA SER A 35 15.97 -0.67 8.67
C SER A 35 16.01 0.86 8.83
N PRO A 36 16.93 1.41 9.65
CA PRO A 36 17.16 2.85 9.70
C PRO A 36 17.81 3.39 8.41
N ASP A 37 18.40 2.52 7.59
CA ASP A 37 18.93 2.88 6.28
C ASP A 37 17.77 3.12 5.29
N ASP A 38 17.68 4.34 4.76
CA ASP A 38 16.59 4.75 3.88
C ASP A 38 16.55 3.98 2.55
N VAL A 39 17.70 3.56 2.02
CA VAL A 39 17.77 2.78 0.78
C VAL A 39 17.25 1.37 1.03
N LYS A 40 17.66 0.73 2.13
CA LYS A 40 17.13 -0.58 2.54
C LYS A 40 15.64 -0.50 2.85
N PHE A 41 15.20 0.50 3.59
CA PHE A 41 13.79 0.73 3.90
C PHE A 41 12.92 0.81 2.64
N ARG A 42 13.30 1.68 1.69
CA ARG A 42 12.58 1.84 0.41
C ARG A 42 12.58 0.56 -0.41
N SER A 43 13.71 -0.14 -0.47
CA SER A 43 13.83 -1.42 -1.17
C SER A 43 12.92 -2.48 -0.56
N GLY A 44 12.90 -2.58 0.78
CA GLY A 44 12.02 -3.46 1.53
C GLY A 44 10.54 -3.18 1.24
N CYS A 45 10.11 -1.92 1.32
CA CYS A 45 8.72 -1.54 1.01
C CYS A 45 8.34 -1.85 -0.45
N SER A 46 9.25 -1.63 -1.41
CA SER A 46 9.03 -1.94 -2.83
C SER A 46 8.86 -3.44 -3.08
N LEU A 47 9.68 -4.28 -2.42
CA LEU A 47 9.55 -5.73 -2.49
C LEU A 47 8.27 -6.23 -1.82
N LEU A 48 7.91 -5.69 -0.65
CA LEU A 48 6.64 -6.02 0.01
C LEU A 48 5.43 -5.64 -0.84
N ARG A 49 5.46 -4.48 -1.49
CA ARG A 49 4.43 -4.08 -2.46
C ARG A 49 4.30 -5.11 -3.58
N SER A 50 5.42 -5.54 -4.14
CA SER A 50 5.46 -6.51 -5.24
C SER A 50 4.94 -7.88 -4.79
N MET A 51 5.29 -8.32 -3.59
CA MET A 51 4.78 -9.56 -2.99
C MET A 51 3.27 -9.50 -2.71
N SER A 52 2.80 -8.39 -2.15
CA SER A 52 1.36 -8.16 -1.92
C SER A 52 0.59 -8.18 -3.23
N HIS A 53 1.11 -7.51 -4.26
CA HIS A 53 0.51 -7.51 -5.60
C HIS A 53 0.47 -8.93 -6.21
N ALA A 54 1.48 -9.76 -5.94
CA ALA A 54 1.52 -11.18 -6.33
C ALA A 54 0.59 -12.08 -5.50
N GLY A 55 -0.20 -11.54 -4.58
CA GLY A 55 -1.19 -12.28 -3.78
C GLY A 55 -0.70 -12.70 -2.39
N ARG A 56 0.49 -12.26 -1.96
CA ARG A 56 1.02 -12.60 -0.63
C ARG A 56 0.48 -11.67 0.45
N VAL A 57 -0.56 -12.12 1.14
CA VAL A 57 -1.32 -11.34 2.12
C VAL A 57 -0.44 -10.85 3.28
N GLU A 58 0.51 -11.66 3.76
CA GLU A 58 1.37 -11.31 4.90
C GLU A 58 2.23 -10.06 4.62
N ALA A 59 2.62 -9.85 3.35
CA ALA A 59 3.35 -8.65 2.95
C ALA A 59 2.49 -7.39 3.09
N GLY A 60 1.21 -7.46 2.69
CA GLY A 60 0.24 -6.38 2.87
C GLY A 60 -0.07 -6.08 4.33
N VAL A 61 -0.24 -7.13 5.15
CA VAL A 61 -0.43 -7.00 6.62
C VAL A 61 0.79 -6.32 7.26
N PHE A 62 2.00 -6.69 6.85
CA PHE A 62 3.21 -6.06 7.37
C PHE A 62 3.29 -4.57 7.00
N LEU A 63 2.98 -4.21 5.76
CA LEU A 63 2.91 -2.80 5.33
C LEU A 63 1.91 -2.00 6.17
N LEU A 64 0.76 -2.58 6.55
CA LEU A 64 -0.18 -1.93 7.47
C LEU A 64 0.42 -1.71 8.86
N GLY A 65 1.17 -2.69 9.37
CA GLY A 65 1.90 -2.57 10.64
C GLY A 65 2.91 -1.42 10.62
N LEU A 66 3.60 -1.21 9.48
CA LEU A 66 4.58 -0.14 9.35
C LEU A 66 3.99 1.27 9.50
N LEU A 67 2.72 1.49 9.16
CA LEU A 67 2.05 2.79 9.43
C LEU A 67 2.05 3.14 10.92
N ARG A 68 1.92 2.14 11.79
CA ARG A 68 1.93 2.34 13.25
C ARG A 68 3.34 2.34 13.84
N TYR A 69 4.28 1.67 13.18
CA TYR A 69 5.68 1.66 13.59
C TYR A 69 6.36 3.01 13.37
N TYR A 70 5.96 3.78 12.35
CA TYR A 70 6.55 5.08 12.01
C TYR A 70 5.57 6.27 12.16
N PRO A 71 4.95 6.50 13.35
CA PRO A 71 3.76 7.36 13.48
C PRO A 71 3.94 8.82 13.03
N ASP A 72 5.16 9.37 13.09
CA ASP A 72 5.43 10.77 12.74
C ASP A 72 6.59 10.94 11.74
N ASP A 73 7.12 9.83 11.19
CA ASP A 73 8.07 9.90 10.09
C ASP A 73 7.30 9.99 8.77
N TYR A 74 6.87 11.20 8.42
CA TYR A 74 6.07 11.43 7.22
C TYR A 74 6.79 11.06 5.91
N ALA A 75 8.12 11.05 5.90
CA ALA A 75 8.87 10.60 4.74
C ALA A 75 8.72 9.09 4.53
N ARG A 76 8.84 8.30 5.61
CA ARG A 76 8.61 6.85 5.58
C ARG A 76 7.14 6.51 5.38
N LEU A 77 6.23 7.18 6.07
CA LEU A 77 4.79 7.00 5.92
C LEU A 77 4.32 7.26 4.49
N THR A 78 4.94 8.22 3.78
CA THR A 78 4.66 8.43 2.35
C THR A 78 5.01 7.19 1.52
N VAL A 79 6.16 6.56 1.77
CA VAL A 79 6.57 5.34 1.05
C VAL A 79 5.63 4.17 1.38
N ILE A 80 5.24 4.03 2.64
CA ILE A 80 4.33 2.98 3.11
C ILE A 80 2.94 3.15 2.50
N ALA A 81 2.39 4.37 2.52
CA ALA A 81 1.10 4.67 1.91
C ALA A 81 1.09 4.37 0.41
N GLU A 82 2.20 4.65 -0.30
CA GLU A 82 2.35 4.25 -1.70
C GLU A 82 2.39 2.73 -1.89
N ALA A 83 3.13 2.01 -1.05
CA ALA A 83 3.21 0.54 -1.11
C ALA A 83 1.86 -0.14 -0.87
N LEU A 84 1.04 0.43 0.02
CA LEU A 84 -0.30 -0.05 0.36
C LEU A 84 -1.29 0.01 -0.81
N ALA A 85 -0.97 0.70 -1.92
CA ALA A 85 -1.75 0.63 -3.15
C ALA A 85 -1.91 -0.82 -3.68
N SER A 86 -0.96 -1.71 -3.36
CA SER A 86 -0.98 -3.13 -3.72
C SER A 86 -1.78 -4.02 -2.77
N PHE A 87 -2.41 -3.45 -1.74
CA PHE A 87 -3.18 -4.19 -0.74
C PHE A 87 -4.57 -3.55 -0.50
N PRO A 88 -5.45 -3.54 -1.52
CA PRO A 88 -6.76 -2.89 -1.47
C PRO A 88 -7.76 -3.73 -0.66
N VAL A 89 -7.66 -3.66 0.67
CA VAL A 89 -8.60 -4.29 1.61
C VAL A 89 -9.21 -3.23 2.53
N ALA A 90 -10.36 -3.52 3.12
CA ALA A 90 -11.08 -2.60 4.02
C ALA A 90 -10.19 -2.08 5.17
N ALA A 91 -9.30 -2.92 5.71
CA ALA A 91 -8.35 -2.51 6.75
C ALA A 91 -7.39 -1.41 6.27
N THR A 92 -6.94 -1.46 5.01
CA THR A 92 -6.08 -0.44 4.42
C THR A 92 -6.83 0.88 4.24
N VAL A 93 -8.07 0.82 3.73
CA VAL A 93 -8.94 2.00 3.60
C VAL A 93 -9.14 2.67 4.95
N HIS A 94 -9.50 1.88 5.97
CA HIS A 94 -9.73 2.39 7.32
C HIS A 94 -8.47 3.01 7.94
N ALA A 95 -7.31 2.36 7.78
CA ALA A 95 -6.04 2.86 8.28
C ALA A 95 -5.66 4.19 7.63
N LEU A 96 -5.70 4.27 6.31
CA LEU A 96 -5.40 5.50 5.56
C LEU A 96 -6.41 6.63 5.86
N SER A 97 -7.70 6.29 6.01
CA SER A 97 -8.74 7.25 6.39
C SER A 97 -8.53 7.82 7.79
N SER A 98 -8.08 6.98 8.73
CA SER A 98 -7.72 7.41 10.08
C SER A 98 -6.54 8.37 10.08
N GLU A 99 -5.56 8.15 9.19
CA GLU A 99 -4.42 9.05 9.04
C GLU A 99 -4.82 10.43 8.50
N LEU A 100 -5.77 10.50 7.57
CA LEU A 100 -6.33 11.78 7.09
C LEU A 100 -6.99 12.60 8.21
N ARG A 101 -7.60 11.94 9.21
CA ARG A 101 -8.18 12.61 10.40
C ARG A 101 -7.12 13.02 11.40
N ARG A 102 -6.13 12.15 11.63
CA ARG A 102 -5.07 12.34 12.62
C ARG A 102 -4.13 13.48 12.22
N VAL A 103 -3.68 13.48 10.98
CA VAL A 103 -2.58 14.35 10.52
C VAL A 103 -3.13 15.69 10.07
N LYS A 104 -2.74 16.76 10.77
CA LYS A 104 -3.09 18.12 10.37
C LYS A 104 -2.25 18.57 9.19
N GLY A 105 -2.88 19.29 8.26
CA GLY A 105 -2.22 19.80 7.05
C GLY A 105 -1.23 20.91 7.36
N SER A 106 0.04 20.71 7.01
CA SER A 106 1.12 21.69 7.05
C SER A 106 1.96 21.59 5.78
N SER A 107 3.02 22.39 5.67
CA SER A 107 4.00 22.23 4.59
C SER A 107 4.72 20.87 4.65
N SER A 108 5.02 20.37 5.86
CA SER A 108 5.74 19.11 6.07
C SER A 108 4.88 17.85 5.90
N THR A 109 3.57 17.92 6.15
CA THR A 109 2.65 16.76 6.03
C THR A 109 1.95 16.68 4.69
N ARG A 110 1.98 17.75 3.88
CA ARG A 110 1.25 17.83 2.60
C ARG A 110 1.55 16.67 1.66
N ARG A 111 2.82 16.27 1.52
CA ARG A 111 3.23 15.17 0.63
C ARG A 111 2.61 13.84 1.07
N TYR A 112 2.63 13.57 2.38
CA TYR A 112 2.04 12.37 2.95
C TYR A 112 0.51 12.34 2.76
N LEU A 113 -0.19 13.42 3.13
CA LEU A 113 -1.64 13.53 2.96
C LEU A 113 -2.04 13.37 1.49
N ARG A 114 -1.29 13.99 0.56
CA ARG A 114 -1.54 13.83 -0.87
C ARG A 114 -1.35 12.38 -1.31
N ARG A 115 -0.28 11.73 -0.84
CA ARG A 115 -0.03 10.32 -1.16
C ARG A 115 -1.14 9.41 -0.65
N ILE A 116 -1.68 9.65 0.54
CA ILE A 116 -2.84 8.88 1.04
C ILE A 116 -4.02 8.99 0.06
N ILE A 117 -4.35 10.21 -0.37
CA ILE A 117 -5.44 10.45 -1.33
C ILE A 117 -5.16 9.72 -2.64
N ASP A 118 -3.95 9.88 -3.21
CA ASP A 118 -3.57 9.20 -4.44
C ASP A 118 -3.68 7.67 -4.29
N THR A 119 -3.28 7.09 -3.15
CA THR A 119 -3.44 5.65 -2.90
C THR A 119 -4.90 5.22 -2.86
N LEU A 120 -5.78 5.99 -2.20
CA LEU A 120 -7.21 5.70 -2.15
C LEU A 120 -7.87 5.78 -3.54
N GLU A 121 -7.38 6.66 -4.43
CA GLU A 121 -7.84 6.74 -5.82
C GLU A 121 -7.55 5.49 -6.66
N HIS A 122 -6.58 4.67 -6.27
CA HIS A 122 -6.26 3.42 -6.98
C HIS A 122 -7.12 2.24 -6.52
N PHE A 123 -7.93 2.41 -5.48
CA PHE A 123 -8.74 1.31 -4.96
C PHE A 123 -10.08 1.18 -5.69
N PRO A 124 -10.63 -0.04 -5.81
CA PRO A 124 -11.97 -0.24 -6.30
C PRO A 124 -12.99 0.61 -5.54
N LEU A 125 -13.85 1.35 -6.25
CA LEU A 125 -14.83 2.27 -5.65
C LEU A 125 -15.62 1.63 -4.50
N ARG A 126 -16.12 0.40 -4.70
CA ARG A 126 -16.86 -0.37 -3.69
C ARG A 126 -16.16 -0.54 -2.35
N LEU A 127 -14.83 -0.40 -2.29
CA LEU A 127 -14.05 -0.49 -1.05
C LEU A 127 -13.89 0.86 -0.35
N VAL A 128 -13.96 1.96 -1.10
CA VAL A 128 -13.65 3.30 -0.60
C VAL A 128 -14.88 4.19 -0.48
N GLU A 129 -15.98 3.90 -1.17
CA GLU A 129 -17.17 4.76 -1.29
C GLU A 129 -17.68 5.27 0.06
N GLU A 130 -18.03 4.37 0.98
CA GLU A 130 -18.54 4.72 2.32
C GLU A 130 -17.56 5.65 3.06
N GLN A 131 -16.26 5.36 2.98
CA GLN A 131 -15.25 6.10 3.73
C GLN A 131 -14.90 7.43 3.08
N VAL A 132 -14.91 7.50 1.76
CA VAL A 132 -14.76 8.73 0.98
C VAL A 132 -15.94 9.66 1.27
N GLU A 133 -17.18 9.13 1.29
CA GLU A 133 -18.37 9.90 1.64
C GLU A 133 -18.28 10.47 3.06
N ALA A 134 -17.96 9.62 4.04
CA ALA A 134 -17.80 10.04 5.44
C ALA A 134 -16.71 11.12 5.60
N LEU A 135 -15.54 10.93 4.98
CA LEU A 135 -14.45 11.92 5.04
C LEU A 135 -14.79 13.23 4.31
N SER A 136 -15.63 13.18 3.27
CA SER A 136 -16.01 14.35 2.49
C SER A 136 -16.95 15.31 3.22
N THR A 137 -17.58 14.84 4.30
CA THR A 137 -18.48 15.61 5.18
C THR A 137 -17.88 15.89 6.55
N ASP A 138 -16.78 15.21 6.90
CA ASP A 138 -16.09 15.34 8.19
C ASP A 138 -15.43 16.73 8.36
N PRO A 139 -15.87 17.57 9.33
CA PRO A 139 -15.31 18.90 9.55
C PRO A 139 -13.83 18.89 9.99
N GLN A 140 -13.31 17.76 10.50
CA GLN A 140 -11.89 17.62 10.87
C GLN A 140 -10.97 17.54 9.65
N ILE A 141 -11.50 17.18 8.48
CA ILE A 141 -10.76 17.07 7.23
C ILE A 141 -10.70 18.44 6.55
N GLY A 142 -9.52 18.85 6.06
CA GLY A 142 -9.39 20.16 5.40
C GLY A 142 -10.28 20.31 4.16
N VAL A 143 -10.83 21.51 3.94
CA VAL A 143 -11.81 21.82 2.87
C VAL A 143 -11.39 21.28 1.50
N ARG A 144 -10.13 21.49 1.10
CA ARG A 144 -9.60 21.03 -0.19
C ARG A 144 -9.60 19.51 -0.32
N ILE A 145 -9.24 18.79 0.75
CA ILE A 145 -9.25 17.33 0.76
C ILE A 145 -10.70 16.84 0.62
N ARG A 146 -11.64 17.44 1.37
CA ARG A 146 -13.06 17.09 1.25
C ARG A 146 -13.60 17.29 -0.16
N GLN A 147 -13.28 18.43 -0.80
CA GLN A 147 -13.68 18.69 -2.18
C GLN A 147 -13.11 17.67 -3.16
N HIS A 148 -11.82 17.31 -2.99
CA HIS A 148 -11.18 16.29 -3.81
C HIS A 148 -11.84 14.92 -3.65
N LEU A 149 -12.11 14.50 -2.42
CA LEU A 149 -12.81 13.25 -2.10
C LEU A 149 -14.21 13.20 -2.74
N ARG A 150 -14.98 14.30 -2.71
CA ARG A 150 -16.28 14.37 -3.43
C ARG A 150 -16.14 14.16 -4.93
N SER A 151 -15.04 14.64 -5.53
CA SER A 151 -14.83 14.46 -6.96
C SER A 151 -14.51 13.01 -7.34
N MET A 152 -14.05 12.18 -6.40
CA MET A 152 -13.75 10.77 -6.67
C MET A 152 -15.04 9.98 -6.92
N THR A 153 -16.08 10.20 -6.10
CA THR A 153 -17.38 9.52 -6.25
C THR A 153 -18.14 10.01 -7.48
N LEU A 154 -17.95 11.28 -7.88
CA LEU A 154 -18.59 11.84 -9.07
C LEU A 154 -17.99 11.34 -10.39
N ARG A 155 -16.65 11.12 -10.44
CA ARG A 155 -15.97 10.68 -11.68
C ARG A 155 -16.38 9.30 -12.17
N ASP A 156 -16.75 8.39 -11.26
CA ASP A 156 -17.21 7.06 -11.64
C ASP A 156 -18.69 7.03 -12.10
N LEU A 157 -19.50 7.99 -11.67
CA LEU A 157 -20.87 8.16 -12.19
C LEU A 157 -20.87 8.62 -13.65
N ASP A 158 -19.88 9.43 -14.04
CA ASP A 158 -19.69 9.89 -15.42
C ASP A 158 -18.98 8.85 -16.31
N ALA A 159 -18.36 7.81 -15.73
CA ALA A 159 -17.73 6.71 -16.45
C ALA A 159 -18.72 5.63 -16.93
N TRP A 160 -20.02 5.85 -16.70
CA TRP A 160 -21.12 4.99 -17.11
C TRP A 160 -21.78 5.50 -18.41
N PRO A 161 -21.98 4.67 -19.46
CA PRO A 161 -21.85 3.22 -19.49
C PRO A 161 -20.41 2.75 -19.83
N PRO A 162 -20.06 1.49 -19.50
CA PRO A 162 -18.75 0.94 -19.81
C PRO A 162 -18.51 0.94 -21.33
N ARG A 163 -17.35 1.44 -21.76
CA ARG A 163 -16.85 1.18 -23.11
C ARG A 163 -16.68 -0.34 -23.26
N ARG A 164 -17.46 -0.92 -24.18
CA ARG A 164 -17.28 -2.30 -24.63
C ARG A 164 -16.00 -2.34 -25.46
N GLU A 165 -14.98 -3.05 -24.98
CA GLU A 165 -13.89 -3.62 -25.79
C GLU A 165 -13.64 -5.05 -25.31
#